data_AF-A0A382NC71-F1
#
_entry.id   AF-A0A382NC71-F1
#
_cell.length_a   1.000
_cell.length_b   1.000
_cell.length_c   1.000
_cell.angle_alpha   90.00
_cell.angle_beta   90.00
_cell.angle_gamma   90.00
#
_symmetry.space_group_name_H-M   'P 1'
#
loop_
_entity.id
_entity.type
_entity.pdbx_description
1 polymer ?
#
loop_
_entity_poly.entity_id
_entity_poly.type
_entity_poly.pdbx_seq_one_letter_code
_entity_poly.pdbx_strand_id
1 'polypeptide(L)'
;MSFQLTFKTYPALKRSKKSLIHEGRNQAEIEYDDWHLPGQKEKRSFCGDWSYMGCLNKQNHSNGEIFLKPFQRSCFRADCEQCCFKWLGRSASKATKRMKLYEKQSKKIAKHIIISVPYWDYYKPKKEIAKKAYQVLKEVKADSGLIIFHPFRYHKKTDMWYYSPHFHVLGFGWVENVVQTYNKYGYVIKNLGKRETLFGTIYYQLSHCGIKKHNHSLVYFGDCSYRKLIVEEEEEESKKCPFCKDYLQQLECNTDYNLKPDPNIMEAWYMAKSYEWFVKNLYLKI
;
A
#
# COMPACT_ATOMS: atom_id res chain seq x y z
N MET A 1 -7.11 41.90 -8.27
CA MET A 1 -6.68 40.76 -9.14
C MET A 1 -6.78 39.47 -8.33
N SER A 2 -7.86 38.72 -8.51
CA SER A 2 -8.07 37.42 -7.86
C SER A 2 -7.31 36.34 -8.61
N PHE A 3 -6.29 35.74 -7.97
CA PHE A 3 -5.59 34.59 -8.53
C PHE A 3 -6.50 33.36 -8.50
N GLN A 4 -7.04 32.99 -9.66
CA GLN A 4 -7.75 31.73 -9.86
C GLN A 4 -6.71 30.61 -10.00
N LEU A 5 -6.41 29.92 -8.90
CA LEU A 5 -5.59 28.71 -8.91
C LEU A 5 -6.41 27.56 -9.54
N THR A 6 -6.27 27.39 -10.84
CA THR A 6 -6.75 26.20 -11.57
C THR A 6 -5.83 25.01 -11.25
N PHE A 7 -6.18 24.26 -10.21
CA PHE A 7 -5.56 22.96 -9.96
C PHE A 7 -5.97 21.98 -11.06
N LYS A 8 -5.01 21.56 -11.90
CA LYS A 8 -5.18 20.38 -12.76
C LYS A 8 -5.42 19.16 -11.87
N THR A 9 -6.67 18.74 -11.79
CA THR A 9 -7.11 17.57 -11.05
C THR A 9 -6.59 16.30 -11.73
N TYR A 10 -5.93 15.45 -10.94
CA TYR A 10 -5.49 14.13 -11.41
C TYR A 10 -6.71 13.28 -11.80
N PRO A 11 -6.67 12.53 -12.91
CA PRO A 11 -7.85 11.93 -13.57
C PRO A 11 -8.51 10.75 -12.82
N ALA A 12 -8.13 10.47 -11.57
CA ALA A 12 -8.59 9.28 -10.84
C ALA A 12 -9.81 9.52 -9.93
N LEU A 13 -10.66 10.51 -10.19
CA LEU A 13 -11.86 10.79 -9.38
C LEU A 13 -13.18 10.21 -9.94
N LYS A 14 -13.18 9.56 -11.11
CA LYS A 14 -14.29 8.64 -11.42
C LYS A 14 -14.06 7.32 -10.68
N ARG A 15 -14.60 7.24 -9.48
CA ARG A 15 -14.82 5.98 -8.77
C ARG A 15 -15.53 5.03 -9.74
N SER A 16 -14.82 4.02 -10.25
CA SER A 16 -15.51 2.85 -10.76
C SER A 16 -16.34 2.33 -9.59
N LYS A 17 -17.62 1.99 -9.81
CA LYS A 17 -18.50 1.50 -8.72
C LYS A 17 -17.92 0.28 -7.97
N LYS A 18 -16.89 -0.39 -8.51
CA LYS A 18 -16.08 -1.41 -7.84
C LYS A 18 -14.93 -0.75 -7.04
N SER A 19 -14.85 -1.02 -5.74
CA SER A 19 -13.60 -0.78 -4.99
C SER A 19 -12.49 -1.64 -5.61
N LEU A 20 -11.24 -1.21 -5.52
CA LEU A 20 -10.06 -1.98 -5.99
C LEU A 20 -9.90 -3.35 -5.30
N ILE A 21 -10.75 -3.65 -4.31
CA ILE A 21 -10.83 -4.88 -3.52
C ILE A 21 -12.24 -5.51 -3.67
N HIS A 22 -13.01 -5.21 -4.74
CA HIS A 22 -14.27 -5.88 -5.02
C HIS A 22 -14.38 -6.29 -6.49
N GLU A 23 -13.29 -6.82 -7.06
CA GLU A 23 -13.31 -7.45 -8.38
C GLU A 23 -13.50 -8.96 -8.19
N GLY A 24 -14.31 -9.63 -9.01
CA GLY A 24 -14.51 -11.08 -8.89
C GLY A 24 -15.64 -11.48 -7.95
N ARG A 25 -16.58 -12.29 -8.45
CA ARG A 25 -17.71 -12.85 -7.72
C ARG A 25 -17.30 -13.79 -6.59
N ASN A 26 -16.14 -14.44 -6.72
CA ASN A 26 -15.58 -15.34 -5.71
C ASN A 26 -14.49 -14.69 -4.85
N GLN A 27 -14.36 -13.35 -4.86
CA GLN A 27 -13.27 -12.69 -4.12
C GLN A 27 -13.33 -12.95 -2.62
N ALA A 28 -14.52 -13.03 -2.02
CA ALA A 28 -14.67 -13.25 -0.59
C ALA A 28 -14.23 -14.65 -0.14
N GLU A 29 -14.24 -15.62 -1.06
CA GLU A 29 -14.10 -17.05 -0.74
C GLU A 29 -12.84 -17.68 -1.35
N ILE A 30 -12.20 -17.05 -2.34
CA ILE A 30 -11.06 -17.66 -3.01
C ILE A 30 -9.89 -17.84 -2.04
N GLU A 31 -9.47 -19.10 -1.92
CA GLU A 31 -8.36 -19.53 -1.09
C GLU A 31 -7.61 -20.69 -1.75
N TYR A 32 -6.30 -20.78 -1.53
CA TYR A 32 -5.51 -21.95 -1.88
C TYR A 32 -4.31 -22.06 -0.93
N ASP A 33 -4.13 -23.19 -0.25
CA ASP A 33 -3.05 -23.36 0.74
C ASP A 33 -3.01 -22.17 1.73
N ASP A 34 -4.15 -21.84 2.36
CA ASP A 34 -4.36 -20.67 3.24
C ASP A 34 -4.05 -19.28 2.63
N TRP A 35 -3.61 -19.21 1.37
CA TRP A 35 -3.42 -17.95 0.69
C TRP A 35 -4.77 -17.41 0.28
N HIS A 36 -5.01 -16.15 0.60
CA HIS A 36 -6.24 -15.46 0.26
C HIS A 36 -5.98 -14.03 -0.22
N LEU A 37 -7.01 -13.38 -0.75
CA LEU A 37 -6.97 -11.97 -1.11
C LEU A 37 -7.13 -11.07 0.13
N PRO A 38 -6.67 -9.80 0.08
CA PRO A 38 -6.88 -8.86 1.17
C PRO A 38 -8.37 -8.63 1.47
N GLY A 39 -8.69 -8.35 2.73
CA GLY A 39 -10.04 -7.99 3.16
C GLY A 39 -11.06 -9.14 3.29
N GLN A 40 -10.63 -10.41 3.37
CA GLN A 40 -11.54 -11.56 3.51
C GLN A 40 -11.90 -11.96 4.96
N LYS A 41 -11.29 -11.37 5.98
CA LYS A 41 -11.51 -11.73 7.39
C LYS A 41 -12.27 -10.65 8.13
N GLU A 42 -13.12 -11.08 9.05
CA GLU A 42 -13.98 -10.22 9.85
C GLU A 42 -13.21 -9.12 10.57
N LYS A 43 -13.83 -7.95 10.64
CA LYS A 43 -13.30 -6.82 11.41
C LYS A 43 -13.28 -7.12 12.91
N ARG A 44 -12.39 -6.45 13.65
CA ARG A 44 -12.47 -6.45 15.12
C ARG A 44 -13.59 -5.54 15.58
N SER A 45 -14.08 -5.71 16.81
CA SER A 45 -15.16 -4.90 17.40
C SER A 45 -14.95 -3.39 17.23
N PHE A 46 -13.70 -2.93 17.40
CA PHE A 46 -13.36 -1.51 17.31
C PHE A 46 -13.09 -0.98 15.88
N CYS A 47 -12.99 -1.86 14.87
CA CYS A 47 -12.57 -1.44 13.54
C CYS A 47 -13.67 -0.59 12.87
N GLY A 48 -13.30 0.63 12.49
CA GLY A 48 -14.23 1.58 11.88
C GLY A 48 -14.87 2.55 12.87
N ASP A 49 -14.75 2.29 14.18
CA ASP A 49 -15.25 3.19 15.22
C ASP A 49 -14.53 4.52 15.18
N TRP A 50 -15.27 5.60 15.38
CA TRP A 50 -14.71 6.94 15.47
C TRP A 50 -14.07 7.15 16.84
N SER A 51 -12.94 7.85 16.82
CA SER A 51 -12.19 8.29 18.00
C SER A 51 -11.46 9.59 17.66
N TYR A 52 -10.81 10.19 18.65
CA TYR A 52 -10.12 11.47 18.51
C TYR A 52 -8.69 11.35 19.03
N MET A 53 -7.75 11.92 18.30
CA MET A 53 -6.46 12.31 18.85
C MET A 53 -6.55 13.79 19.20
N GLY A 54 -6.09 14.23 20.36
CA GLY A 54 -6.21 15.63 20.73
C GLY A 54 -5.12 16.16 21.65
N CYS A 55 -5.05 17.49 21.70
CA CYS A 55 -4.26 18.24 22.65
C CYS A 55 -5.21 19.10 23.50
N LEU A 56 -5.25 18.81 24.80
CA LEU A 56 -6.08 19.53 25.77
C LEU A 56 -5.35 20.73 26.41
N ASN A 57 -4.10 20.97 26.03
CA ASN A 57 -3.23 22.00 26.61
C ASN A 57 -3.59 23.40 26.09
N LYS A 58 -4.72 23.92 26.57
CA LYS A 58 -5.25 25.24 26.22
C LYS A 58 -4.26 26.39 26.47
N GLN A 59 -3.44 26.28 27.52
CA GLN A 59 -2.51 27.34 27.91
C GLN A 59 -1.39 27.54 26.89
N ASN A 60 -0.96 26.45 26.23
CA ASN A 60 0.08 26.50 25.20
C ASN A 60 -0.50 26.70 23.78
N HIS A 61 -1.81 26.91 23.65
CA HIS A 61 -2.45 27.26 22.40
C HIS A 61 -2.73 28.77 22.41
N SER A 62 -2.31 29.48 21.36
CA SER A 62 -2.45 30.94 21.22
C SER A 62 -3.89 31.46 21.36
N ASN A 63 -4.88 30.58 21.28
CA ASN A 63 -6.30 30.91 21.26
C ASN A 63 -7.04 30.42 22.53
N GLY A 64 -6.38 29.67 23.42
CA GLY A 64 -7.03 29.02 24.56
C GLY A 64 -7.94 27.82 24.20
N GLU A 65 -7.95 27.37 22.95
CA GLU A 65 -8.77 26.28 22.42
C GLU A 65 -8.14 24.90 22.64
N ILE A 66 -8.90 23.82 22.47
CA ILE A 66 -8.36 22.45 22.39
C ILE A 66 -8.21 22.03 20.92
N PHE A 67 -7.27 21.13 20.64
CA PHE A 67 -7.16 20.55 19.30
C PHE A 67 -7.71 19.13 19.30
N LEU A 68 -8.61 18.82 18.35
CA LEU A 68 -9.16 17.49 18.12
C LEU A 68 -8.95 17.07 16.66
N LYS A 69 -8.48 15.85 16.47
CA LYS A 69 -8.25 15.19 15.19
C LYS A 69 -9.05 13.89 15.16
N PRO A 70 -10.21 13.86 14.50
CA PRO A 70 -10.98 12.64 14.37
C PRO A 70 -10.21 11.60 13.56
N PHE A 71 -10.36 10.34 13.94
CA PHE A 71 -9.87 9.21 13.15
C PHE A 71 -10.77 8.00 13.36
N GLN A 72 -10.80 7.12 12.37
CA GLN A 72 -11.40 5.80 12.54
C GLN A 72 -10.36 4.81 13.05
N ARG A 73 -10.66 4.15 14.16
CA ARG A 73 -9.85 3.07 14.71
C ARG A 73 -9.67 1.96 13.66
N SER A 74 -8.48 1.38 13.65
CA SER A 74 -8.05 0.43 12.62
C SER A 74 -7.10 -0.59 13.19
N CYS A 75 -7.37 -1.88 12.94
CA CYS A 75 -6.41 -2.93 13.27
C CYS A 75 -5.23 -3.00 12.29
N PHE A 76 -5.32 -2.31 11.15
CA PHE A 76 -4.34 -2.31 10.06
C PHE A 76 -3.88 -3.71 9.60
N ARG A 77 -4.72 -4.74 9.75
CA ARG A 77 -4.46 -6.05 9.15
C ARG A 77 -4.82 -6.03 7.67
N ALA A 78 -4.06 -6.77 6.87
CA ALA A 78 -4.29 -6.92 5.44
C ALA A 78 -5.57 -7.69 5.11
N ASP A 79 -5.89 -8.66 5.95
CA ASP A 79 -7.05 -9.55 5.82
C ASP A 79 -8.36 -8.92 6.35
N CYS A 80 -8.29 -7.87 7.18
CA CYS A 80 -9.48 -7.22 7.75
C CYS A 80 -10.31 -6.53 6.66
N GLU A 81 -11.55 -6.97 6.47
CA GLU A 81 -12.52 -6.39 5.52
C GLU A 81 -12.68 -4.87 5.67
N GLN A 82 -12.63 -4.35 6.90
CA GLN A 82 -12.80 -2.92 7.19
C GLN A 82 -11.50 -2.11 7.09
N CYS A 83 -10.33 -2.73 7.34
CA CYS A 83 -9.08 -1.99 7.55
C CYS A 83 -8.01 -2.25 6.49
N CYS A 84 -8.25 -3.18 5.55
CA CYS A 84 -7.31 -3.53 4.49
C CYS A 84 -6.88 -2.30 3.68
N PHE A 85 -7.77 -1.36 3.34
CA PHE A 85 -7.43 -0.13 2.61
C PHE A 85 -6.42 0.76 3.36
N LYS A 86 -6.52 0.85 4.70
CA LYS A 86 -5.56 1.58 5.53
C LYS A 86 -4.21 0.86 5.57
N TRP A 87 -4.23 -0.48 5.62
CA TRP A 87 -3.03 -1.30 5.48
C TRP A 87 -2.36 -1.11 4.12
N LEU A 88 -3.14 -1.08 3.03
CA LEU A 88 -2.65 -0.85 1.66
C LEU A 88 -1.92 0.48 1.56
N GLY A 89 -2.59 1.57 1.96
CA GLY A 89 -2.00 2.91 1.94
C GLY A 89 -0.70 2.96 2.72
N ARG A 90 -0.70 2.38 3.94
CA ARG A 90 0.47 2.44 4.82
C ARG A 90 1.65 1.66 4.24
N SER A 91 1.37 0.48 3.71
CA SER A 91 2.38 -0.40 3.12
C SER A 91 2.94 0.18 1.82
N ALA A 92 2.08 0.70 0.96
CA ALA A 92 2.47 1.34 -0.29
C ALA A 92 3.29 2.61 -0.06
N SER A 93 2.95 3.44 0.94
CA SER A 93 3.72 4.64 1.29
C SER A 93 5.11 4.30 1.81
N LYS A 94 5.21 3.35 2.76
CA LYS A 94 6.50 2.88 3.29
C LYS A 94 7.40 2.31 2.18
N ALA A 95 6.81 1.52 1.28
CA ALA A 95 7.53 0.98 0.14
C ALA A 95 7.95 2.05 -0.87
N THR A 96 7.07 3.02 -1.15
CA THR A 96 7.38 4.14 -2.04
C THR A 96 8.56 4.96 -1.51
N LYS A 97 8.58 5.28 -0.21
CA LYS A 97 9.70 6.01 0.42
C LYS A 97 11.03 5.30 0.19
N ARG A 98 11.07 3.98 0.42
CA ARG A 98 12.25 3.16 0.20
C ARG A 98 12.69 3.14 -1.26
N MET A 99 11.76 2.88 -2.18
CA MET A 99 12.05 2.81 -3.61
C MET A 99 12.55 4.16 -4.15
N LYS A 100 11.93 5.28 -3.74
CA LYS A 100 12.37 6.63 -4.10
C LYS A 100 13.76 6.97 -3.56
N LEU A 101 14.07 6.55 -2.33
CA LEU A 101 15.41 6.74 -1.77
C LEU A 101 16.46 6.03 -2.63
N TYR A 102 16.20 4.78 -2.99
CA TYR A 102 17.10 4.03 -3.86
C TYR A 102 17.20 4.62 -5.27
N GLU A 103 16.08 5.03 -5.87
CA GLU A 103 16.06 5.71 -7.18
C GLU A 103 16.92 6.99 -7.15
N LYS A 104 16.84 7.77 -6.07
CA LYS A 104 17.66 8.97 -5.87
C LYS A 104 19.17 8.66 -5.76
N GLN A 105 19.53 7.63 -5.00
CA GLN A 105 20.92 7.22 -4.75
C GLN A 105 21.56 6.56 -5.99
N SER A 106 20.85 5.62 -6.61
CA SER A 106 21.35 4.81 -7.73
C SER A 106 21.16 5.45 -9.11
N LYS A 107 20.30 6.46 -9.23
CA LYS A 107 19.82 7.05 -10.49
C LYS A 107 19.12 6.06 -11.42
N LYS A 108 18.82 4.84 -10.96
CA LYS A 108 18.09 3.82 -11.71
C LYS A 108 16.58 4.08 -11.60
N ILE A 109 15.86 3.90 -12.70
CA ILE A 109 14.39 4.00 -12.72
C ILE A 109 13.77 2.62 -12.46
N ALA A 110 12.77 2.57 -11.60
CA ALA A 110 12.04 1.33 -11.32
C ALA A 110 11.16 0.93 -12.52
N LYS A 111 11.18 -0.36 -12.85
CA LYS A 111 10.37 -1.00 -13.90
C LYS A 111 9.41 -1.99 -13.26
N HIS A 112 8.20 -2.04 -13.78
CA HIS A 112 7.22 -3.04 -13.39
C HIS A 112 7.46 -4.32 -14.19
N ILE A 113 7.83 -5.39 -13.50
CA ILE A 113 8.11 -6.71 -14.07
C ILE A 113 7.10 -7.70 -13.49
N ILE A 114 6.57 -8.59 -14.33
CA ILE A 114 5.75 -9.72 -13.90
C ILE A 114 6.52 -11.00 -14.20
N ILE A 115 6.66 -11.86 -13.20
CA ILE A 115 7.25 -13.18 -13.31
C ILE A 115 6.14 -14.20 -13.07
N SER A 116 5.69 -14.87 -14.14
CA SER A 116 4.67 -15.91 -14.03
C SER A 116 5.33 -17.26 -13.79
N VAL A 117 4.84 -17.98 -12.79
CA VAL A 117 5.31 -19.34 -12.48
C VAL A 117 4.86 -20.28 -13.62
N PRO A 118 5.65 -21.28 -14.03
CA PRO A 118 5.18 -22.31 -14.96
C PRO A 118 4.28 -23.34 -14.26
N TYR A 119 3.41 -24.00 -15.02
CA TYR A 119 2.40 -24.91 -14.47
C TYR A 119 2.98 -26.02 -13.58
N TRP A 120 4.12 -26.60 -13.96
CA TRP A 120 4.79 -27.66 -13.18
C TRP A 120 5.39 -27.19 -11.85
N ASP A 121 5.46 -25.88 -11.60
CA ASP A 121 5.90 -25.29 -10.34
C ASP A 121 4.72 -24.69 -9.52
N TYR A 122 3.49 -24.70 -10.03
CA TYR A 122 2.33 -24.03 -9.39
C TYR A 122 2.12 -24.47 -7.94
N TYR A 123 2.23 -25.77 -7.68
CA TYR A 123 1.89 -26.35 -6.39
C TYR A 123 3.12 -26.58 -5.49
N LYS A 124 4.27 -26.03 -5.86
CA LYS A 124 5.46 -26.06 -5.00
C LYS A 124 5.32 -25.04 -3.86
N PRO A 125 5.96 -25.28 -2.71
CA PRO A 125 5.95 -24.32 -1.61
C PRO A 125 6.36 -22.92 -2.08
N LYS A 126 5.65 -21.88 -1.61
CA LYS A 126 5.91 -20.47 -1.98
C LYS A 126 7.38 -20.07 -1.84
N LYS A 127 8.09 -20.63 -0.85
CA LYS A 127 9.51 -20.39 -0.61
C LYS A 127 10.39 -20.85 -1.79
N GLU A 128 10.06 -21.98 -2.40
CA GLU A 128 10.81 -22.53 -3.54
C GLU A 128 10.59 -21.72 -4.81
N ILE A 129 9.33 -21.40 -5.14
CA ILE A 129 9.03 -20.55 -6.30
C ILE A 129 9.57 -19.13 -6.14
N ALA A 130 9.64 -18.60 -4.90
CA ALA A 130 10.29 -17.32 -4.63
C ALA A 130 11.81 -17.41 -4.84
N LYS A 131 12.47 -18.50 -4.41
CA LYS A 131 13.90 -18.74 -4.68
C LYS A 131 14.19 -18.73 -6.17
N LYS A 132 13.37 -19.42 -6.97
CA LYS A 132 13.46 -19.39 -8.44
C LYS A 132 13.20 -18.00 -9.01
N ALA A 133 12.21 -17.26 -8.50
CA ALA A 133 11.96 -15.88 -8.93
C ALA A 133 13.17 -14.95 -8.69
N TYR A 134 13.89 -15.11 -7.56
CA TYR A 134 15.14 -14.37 -7.32
C TYR A 134 16.26 -14.76 -8.29
N GLN A 135 16.38 -16.04 -8.66
CA GLN A 135 17.32 -16.49 -9.69
C GLN A 135 16.98 -15.87 -11.05
N VAL A 136 15.70 -15.90 -11.43
CA VAL A 136 15.19 -15.26 -12.66
C VAL A 136 15.53 -13.77 -12.68
N LEU A 137 15.28 -13.04 -11.59
CA LEU A 137 15.60 -11.61 -11.48
C LEU A 137 17.09 -11.32 -11.69
N LYS A 138 17.96 -12.13 -11.10
CA LYS A 138 19.42 -12.02 -11.29
C LYS A 138 19.83 -12.22 -12.75
N GLU A 139 19.28 -13.23 -13.41
CA GLU A 139 19.61 -13.61 -14.79
C GLU A 139 19.17 -12.53 -15.81
N VAL A 140 18.01 -11.91 -15.55
CA VAL A 140 17.52 -10.79 -16.37
C VAL A 140 18.12 -9.44 -15.98
N LYS A 141 19.07 -9.41 -15.02
CA LYS A 141 19.76 -8.20 -14.53
C LYS A 141 18.83 -7.17 -13.87
N ALA A 142 17.70 -7.63 -13.32
CA ALA A 142 16.85 -6.86 -12.41
C ALA A 142 17.38 -7.08 -10.98
N ASP A 143 18.32 -6.25 -10.56
CA ASP A 143 19.24 -6.53 -9.45
C ASP A 143 18.73 -6.13 -8.06
N SER A 144 17.74 -5.25 -7.99
CA SER A 144 17.29 -4.63 -6.75
C SER A 144 15.84 -4.19 -6.83
N GLY A 145 15.12 -4.12 -5.72
CA GLY A 145 13.76 -3.58 -5.68
C GLY A 145 12.86 -4.28 -4.68
N LEU A 146 11.58 -4.38 -5.01
CA LEU A 146 10.57 -5.11 -4.24
C LEU A 146 9.86 -6.15 -5.09
N ILE A 147 9.41 -7.22 -4.41
CA ILE A 147 8.66 -8.33 -5.00
C ILE A 147 7.42 -8.63 -4.15
N ILE A 148 6.28 -8.83 -4.82
CA ILE A 148 4.96 -9.05 -4.22
C ILE A 148 4.37 -10.33 -4.83
N PHE A 149 4.10 -11.32 -3.99
CA PHE A 149 3.52 -12.59 -4.42
C PHE A 149 2.01 -12.45 -4.64
N HIS A 150 1.53 -12.96 -5.77
CA HIS A 150 0.12 -12.98 -6.14
C HIS A 150 -0.27 -14.43 -6.46
N PRO A 151 -1.02 -15.10 -5.58
CA PRO A 151 -1.46 -16.49 -5.78
C PRO A 151 -2.55 -16.60 -6.84
N PHE A 152 -3.33 -15.53 -7.05
CA PHE A 152 -4.51 -15.54 -7.91
C PHE A 152 -4.39 -14.54 -9.05
N ARG A 153 -5.03 -14.87 -10.18
CA ARG A 153 -5.26 -13.96 -11.29
C ARG A 153 -6.76 -13.73 -11.47
N TYR A 154 -7.14 -12.51 -11.82
CA TYR A 154 -8.52 -12.15 -12.11
C TYR A 154 -8.85 -12.40 -13.59
N HIS A 155 -9.92 -13.14 -13.85
CA HIS A 155 -10.44 -13.42 -15.18
C HIS A 155 -11.64 -12.53 -15.50
N LYS A 156 -11.41 -11.43 -16.23
CA LYS A 156 -12.42 -10.39 -16.52
C LYS A 156 -13.71 -10.92 -17.16
N LYS A 157 -13.62 -11.91 -18.05
CA LYS A 157 -14.81 -12.43 -18.78
C LYS A 157 -15.74 -13.23 -17.89
N THR A 158 -15.19 -13.96 -16.91
CA THR A 158 -15.99 -14.79 -15.99
C THR A 158 -16.28 -14.06 -14.69
N ASP A 159 -15.65 -12.90 -14.45
CA ASP A 159 -15.67 -12.17 -13.18
C ASP A 159 -15.29 -13.11 -12.02
N MET A 160 -14.21 -13.88 -12.18
CA MET A 160 -13.72 -14.81 -11.17
C MET A 160 -12.21 -14.74 -11.05
N TRP A 161 -11.73 -14.91 -9.83
CA TRP A 161 -10.34 -15.21 -9.54
C TRP A 161 -10.07 -16.70 -9.70
N TYR A 162 -8.84 -17.03 -10.08
CA TYR A 162 -8.37 -18.41 -10.16
C TYR A 162 -6.91 -18.51 -9.75
N TYR A 163 -6.49 -19.68 -9.25
CA TYR A 163 -5.12 -19.92 -8.84
C TYR A 163 -4.18 -19.90 -10.06
N SER A 164 -3.24 -18.96 -10.03
CA SER A 164 -2.24 -18.74 -11.08
C SER A 164 -1.09 -17.95 -10.46
N PRO A 165 -0.20 -18.60 -9.71
CA PRO A 165 0.82 -17.94 -8.93
C PRO A 165 1.78 -17.15 -9.83
N HIS A 166 2.04 -15.91 -9.44
CA HIS A 166 2.99 -15.03 -10.10
C HIS A 166 3.55 -14.00 -9.12
N PHE A 167 4.59 -13.31 -9.55
CA PHE A 167 5.22 -12.24 -8.78
C PHE A 167 5.14 -10.94 -9.57
N HIS A 168 4.64 -9.91 -8.89
CA HIS A 168 4.83 -8.54 -9.32
C HIS A 168 6.12 -8.01 -8.72
N VAL A 169 6.92 -7.34 -9.52
CA VAL A 169 8.21 -6.77 -9.14
C VAL A 169 8.23 -5.32 -9.56
N LEU A 170 8.62 -4.43 -8.65
CA LEU A 170 9.15 -3.12 -9.02
C LEU A 170 10.65 -3.21 -8.83
N GLY A 171 11.34 -3.39 -9.95
CA GLY A 171 12.77 -3.71 -10.01
C GLY A 171 13.58 -2.60 -10.67
N PHE A 172 14.80 -2.42 -10.19
CA PHE A 172 15.83 -1.60 -10.79
C PHE A 172 16.81 -2.47 -11.56
N GLY A 173 17.52 -1.85 -12.50
CA GLY A 173 18.46 -2.54 -13.40
C GLY A 173 17.90 -2.73 -14.80
N TRP A 174 18.44 -3.72 -15.49
CA TRP A 174 18.05 -4.08 -16.86
C TRP A 174 17.02 -5.21 -16.83
N VAL A 175 16.37 -5.47 -17.97
CA VAL A 175 15.49 -6.63 -18.14
C VAL A 175 15.91 -7.29 -19.44
N GLU A 176 17.06 -7.96 -19.37
CA GLU A 176 17.75 -8.61 -20.48
C GLU A 176 17.60 -10.13 -20.40
N ASN A 177 18.16 -10.87 -21.36
CA ASN A 177 18.22 -12.34 -21.33
C ASN A 177 16.87 -13.05 -21.12
N VAL A 178 15.76 -12.41 -21.48
CA VAL A 178 14.41 -12.91 -21.17
C VAL A 178 14.16 -14.26 -21.85
N VAL A 179 14.56 -14.41 -23.12
CA VAL A 179 14.38 -15.65 -23.90
C VAL A 179 15.23 -16.77 -23.32
N GLN A 180 16.50 -16.51 -23.03
CA GLN A 180 17.43 -17.48 -22.45
C GLN A 180 16.96 -17.93 -21.06
N THR A 181 16.49 -16.98 -20.24
CA THR A 181 15.97 -17.25 -18.89
C THR A 181 14.67 -18.07 -18.96
N TYR A 182 13.77 -17.76 -19.92
CA TYR A 182 12.59 -18.57 -20.18
C TYR A 182 12.96 -19.99 -20.60
N ASN A 183 13.89 -20.17 -21.54
CA ASN A 183 14.31 -21.51 -21.98
C ASN A 183 14.95 -22.32 -20.84
N LYS A 184 15.63 -21.65 -19.90
CA LYS A 184 16.31 -22.30 -18.76
C LYS A 184 15.36 -22.71 -17.63
N TYR A 185 14.37 -21.86 -17.30
CA TYR A 185 13.54 -22.06 -16.10
C TYR A 185 12.04 -22.26 -16.41
N GLY A 186 11.58 -21.89 -17.60
CA GLY A 186 10.18 -21.84 -18.03
C GLY A 186 9.34 -20.70 -17.43
N TYR A 187 9.95 -19.82 -16.65
CA TYR A 187 9.26 -18.66 -16.06
C TYR A 187 9.02 -17.60 -17.13
N VAL A 188 7.76 -17.18 -17.28
CA VAL A 188 7.39 -16.13 -18.24
C VAL A 188 7.60 -14.75 -17.62
N ILE A 189 8.45 -13.94 -18.25
CA ILE A 189 8.88 -12.63 -17.74
C ILE A 189 8.30 -11.56 -18.64
N LYS A 190 7.49 -10.67 -18.07
CA LYS A 190 6.91 -9.51 -18.79
C LYS A 190 7.44 -8.23 -18.19
N ASN A 191 8.08 -7.41 -19.02
CA ASN A 191 8.48 -6.05 -18.65
C ASN A 191 7.38 -5.07 -19.06
N LEU A 192 6.70 -4.48 -18.08
CA LEU A 192 5.68 -3.45 -18.26
C LEU A 192 6.25 -2.03 -18.18
N GLY A 193 7.57 -1.89 -18.09
CA GLY A 193 8.29 -0.63 -18.14
C GLY A 193 8.06 0.28 -16.94
N LYS A 194 8.36 1.57 -17.13
CA LYS A 194 8.11 2.61 -16.14
C LYS A 194 6.60 2.82 -15.98
N ARG A 195 6.14 2.96 -14.73
CA ARG A 195 4.77 3.36 -14.41
C ARG A 195 4.71 4.84 -14.03
N GLU A 196 3.54 5.44 -14.14
CA GLU A 196 3.31 6.86 -13.80
C GLU A 196 3.71 7.17 -12.36
N THR A 197 3.27 6.34 -11.42
CA THR A 197 3.58 6.51 -9.99
C THR A 197 3.99 5.18 -9.34
N LEU A 198 5.04 5.24 -8.52
CA LEU A 198 5.45 4.12 -7.66
C LEU A 198 4.33 3.77 -6.67
N PHE A 199 3.79 4.77 -5.97
CA PHE A 199 2.74 4.59 -4.97
C PHE A 199 1.50 3.89 -5.55
N GLY A 200 0.92 4.42 -6.65
CA GLY A 200 -0.27 3.85 -7.26
C GLY A 200 -0.04 2.42 -7.74
N THR A 201 1.16 2.14 -8.28
CA THR A 201 1.52 0.79 -8.71
C THR A 201 1.64 -0.19 -7.56
N ILE A 202 2.33 0.18 -6.47
CA ILE A 202 2.47 -0.68 -5.28
C ILE A 202 1.10 -0.87 -4.61
N TYR A 203 0.32 0.19 -4.48
CA TYR A 203 -1.03 0.15 -3.92
C TYR A 203 -1.91 -0.82 -4.70
N TYR A 204 -1.91 -0.72 -6.03
CA TYR A 204 -2.67 -1.62 -6.90
C TYR A 204 -2.23 -3.07 -6.72
N GLN A 205 -0.92 -3.36 -6.78
CA GLN A 205 -0.42 -4.73 -6.57
C GLN A 205 -0.80 -5.27 -5.18
N LEU A 206 -0.67 -4.47 -4.13
CA LEU A 206 -1.05 -4.92 -2.79
C LEU A 206 -2.57 -5.18 -2.65
N SER A 207 -3.43 -4.54 -3.45
CA SER A 207 -4.89 -4.69 -3.34
C SER A 207 -5.40 -6.10 -3.63
N HIS A 208 -4.57 -6.92 -4.29
CA HIS A 208 -4.88 -8.30 -4.66
C HIS A 208 -3.67 -9.23 -4.52
N CYS A 209 -2.74 -8.88 -3.63
CA CYS A 209 -1.61 -9.75 -3.30
C CYS A 209 -2.03 -10.93 -2.40
N GLY A 210 -1.17 -11.93 -2.29
CA GLY A 210 -1.40 -13.05 -1.38
C GLY A 210 -1.21 -12.65 0.08
N ILE A 211 -2.22 -12.95 0.90
CA ILE A 211 -2.15 -12.87 2.36
C ILE A 211 -2.13 -14.30 2.93
N LYS A 212 -1.16 -14.59 3.79
CA LYS A 212 -1.06 -15.84 4.57
C LYS A 212 -0.34 -15.55 5.89
N LYS A 213 -0.73 -16.21 6.97
CA LYS A 213 -0.09 -16.06 8.28
C LYS A 213 1.42 -16.36 8.18
N HIS A 214 2.23 -15.65 8.96
CA HIS A 214 3.70 -15.80 8.98
C HIS A 214 4.40 -15.57 7.62
N ASN A 215 3.73 -14.92 6.66
CA ASN A 215 4.31 -14.57 5.38
C ASN A 215 4.23 -13.05 5.14
N HIS A 216 5.26 -12.50 4.51
CA HIS A 216 5.27 -11.10 4.09
C HIS A 216 4.55 -10.94 2.74
N SER A 217 3.64 -9.96 2.65
CA SER A 217 2.99 -9.60 1.38
C SER A 217 3.96 -8.96 0.37
N LEU A 218 4.96 -8.23 0.87
CA LEU A 218 5.99 -7.55 0.09
C LEU A 218 7.37 -7.79 0.72
N VAL A 219 8.37 -8.09 -0.12
CA VAL A 219 9.75 -8.30 0.30
C VAL A 219 10.68 -7.46 -0.57
N TYR A 220 11.71 -6.84 0.03
CA TYR A 220 12.76 -6.16 -0.72
C TYR A 220 13.94 -7.10 -1.00
N PHE A 221 14.59 -6.91 -2.15
CA PHE A 221 15.74 -7.70 -2.58
C PHE A 221 16.83 -6.79 -3.15
N GLY A 222 18.02 -7.37 -3.32
CA GLY A 222 19.20 -6.65 -3.78
C GLY A 222 19.57 -5.52 -2.83
N ASP A 223 19.96 -4.40 -3.39
CA ASP A 223 20.38 -3.22 -2.61
C ASP A 223 19.22 -2.50 -1.93
N CYS A 224 17.97 -2.72 -2.35
CA CYS A 224 16.79 -2.26 -1.61
C CYS A 224 16.47 -3.09 -0.36
N SER A 225 17.17 -4.21 -0.14
CA SER A 225 16.94 -5.08 1.02
C SER A 225 17.13 -4.33 2.35
N TYR A 226 16.41 -4.78 3.38
CA TYR A 226 16.41 -4.14 4.71
C TYR A 226 17.80 -3.94 5.32
N ARG A 227 18.75 -4.83 5.01
CA ARG A 227 20.12 -4.77 5.53
C ARG A 227 21.01 -3.77 4.78
N LYS A 228 20.70 -3.46 3.52
CA LYS A 228 21.54 -2.63 2.65
C LYS A 228 21.02 -1.21 2.52
N LEU A 229 19.70 -1.03 2.44
CA LEU A 229 19.08 0.29 2.34
C LEU A 229 18.38 0.65 3.66
N ILE A 230 19.10 1.45 4.43
CA ILE A 230 18.58 2.06 5.65
C ILE A 230 17.72 3.26 5.25
N VAL A 231 16.47 3.26 5.73
CA VAL A 231 15.55 4.38 5.55
C VAL A 231 15.35 4.97 6.93
N GLU A 232 15.76 6.23 7.10
CA GLU A 232 15.57 6.95 8.35
C GLU A 232 14.08 7.09 8.67
N GLU A 233 13.78 6.86 9.94
CA GLU A 233 12.47 7.12 10.49
C GLU A 233 12.31 8.65 10.57
N GLU A 234 11.32 9.18 9.85
CA GLU A 234 11.00 10.60 9.97
C GLU A 234 10.24 10.78 11.28
N GLU A 235 10.52 11.88 11.99
CA GLU A 235 9.64 12.30 13.07
C GLU A 235 8.21 12.44 12.52
N GLU A 236 7.28 11.72 13.14
CA GLU A 236 5.88 11.82 12.77
C GLU A 236 5.30 13.13 13.32
N GLU A 237 5.56 14.26 12.65
CA GLU A 237 4.98 15.57 13.00
C GLU A 237 3.45 15.49 13.17
N SER A 238 2.79 14.59 12.44
CA SER A 238 1.36 14.34 12.54
C SER A 238 0.86 13.79 13.89
N LYS A 239 1.78 13.24 14.70
CA LYS A 239 1.53 12.81 16.09
C LYS A 239 1.66 13.97 17.08
N LYS A 240 2.19 15.11 16.65
CA LYS A 240 2.34 16.32 17.46
C LYS A 240 1.16 17.27 17.22
N CYS A 241 0.78 18.00 18.26
CA CYS A 241 -0.15 19.11 18.18
C CYS A 241 0.45 20.17 17.26
N PRO A 242 -0.26 20.65 16.25
CA PRO A 242 0.34 21.60 15.33
C PRO A 242 0.51 23.00 15.94
N PHE A 243 -0.19 23.30 17.05
CA PHE A 243 -0.10 24.55 17.80
C PHE A 243 1.05 24.56 18.82
N CYS A 244 1.09 23.60 19.76
CA CYS A 244 2.11 23.57 20.82
C CYS A 244 3.25 22.56 20.61
N LYS A 245 3.17 21.71 19.58
CA LYS A 245 4.13 20.63 19.28
C LYS A 245 4.22 19.48 20.29
N ASP A 246 3.40 19.48 21.35
CA ASP A 246 3.25 18.33 22.26
C ASP A 246 2.62 17.13 21.57
N TYR A 247 2.87 15.90 22.06
CA TYR A 247 2.25 14.70 21.50
C TYR A 247 0.73 14.68 21.73
N LEU A 248 0.00 14.37 20.67
CA LEU A 248 -1.44 14.13 20.73
C LEU A 248 -1.74 12.89 21.56
N GLN A 249 -2.77 12.97 22.39
CA GLN A 249 -3.27 11.85 23.17
C GLN A 249 -4.54 11.31 22.54
N GLN A 250 -4.77 10.00 22.65
CA GLN A 250 -6.06 9.44 22.29
C GLN A 250 -7.09 9.89 23.33
N LEU A 251 -8.21 10.42 22.86
CA LEU A 251 -9.31 10.88 23.70
C LEU A 251 -10.52 9.99 23.45
N GLU A 252 -11.14 9.54 24.54
CA GLU A 252 -12.47 8.93 24.51
C GLU A 252 -13.49 10.05 24.65
N CYS A 253 -14.10 10.46 23.52
CA CYS A 253 -15.28 11.32 23.59
C CYS A 253 -16.51 10.43 23.81
N ASN A 254 -17.25 10.66 24.91
CA ASN A 254 -18.64 10.25 24.96
C ASN A 254 -19.37 10.90 23.77
N THR A 255 -20.13 10.09 23.05
CA THR A 255 -20.72 10.38 21.73
C THR A 255 -21.69 11.57 21.68
N ASP A 256 -21.95 12.23 22.81
CA ASP A 256 -22.92 13.32 22.94
C ASP A 256 -22.45 14.66 22.38
N TYR A 257 -21.18 14.81 22.01
CA TYR A 257 -20.66 16.11 21.56
C TYR A 257 -21.02 16.50 20.11
N ASN A 258 -21.78 15.69 19.35
CA ASN A 258 -22.19 16.01 17.97
C ASN A 258 -21.05 16.49 17.04
N LEU A 259 -19.78 16.16 17.37
CA LEU A 259 -18.62 16.47 16.55
C LEU A 259 -18.60 15.51 15.37
N LYS A 260 -19.33 15.84 14.32
CA LYS A 260 -19.30 15.04 13.09
C LYS A 260 -17.93 15.27 12.42
N PRO A 261 -17.12 14.23 12.22
CA PRO A 261 -15.87 14.36 11.47
C PRO A 261 -16.18 14.91 10.08
N ASP A 262 -15.25 15.68 9.50
CA ASP A 262 -15.39 16.18 8.13
C ASP A 262 -15.80 15.02 7.20
N PRO A 263 -16.94 15.10 6.49
CA PRO A 263 -17.43 14.00 5.67
C PRO A 263 -16.44 13.57 4.59
N ASN A 264 -15.48 14.43 4.23
CA ASN A 264 -14.45 14.15 3.23
C ASN A 264 -13.23 13.40 3.79
N ILE A 265 -13.11 13.19 5.10
CA ILE A 265 -11.92 12.57 5.73
C ILE A 265 -11.63 11.15 5.22
N MET A 266 -12.66 10.47 4.69
CA MET A 266 -12.59 9.12 4.12
C MET A 266 -12.43 9.11 2.59
N GLU A 267 -12.39 10.26 1.93
CA GLU A 267 -12.27 10.34 0.48
C GLU A 267 -10.84 9.99 0.03
N ALA A 268 -10.70 9.33 -1.12
CA ALA A 268 -9.38 8.89 -1.61
C ALA A 268 -8.43 10.06 -1.91
N TRP A 269 -8.96 11.19 -2.38
CA TRP A 269 -8.17 12.41 -2.57
C TRP A 269 -7.75 13.03 -1.24
N TYR A 270 -8.61 12.94 -0.22
CA TYR A 270 -8.27 13.33 1.13
C TYR A 270 -7.22 12.37 1.66
N MET A 271 -7.35 11.05 1.56
CA MET A 271 -6.34 10.04 1.92
C MET A 271 -5.00 10.22 1.17
N ALA A 272 -5.02 10.56 -0.12
CA ALA A 272 -3.82 10.76 -0.93
C ALA A 272 -3.11 12.09 -0.60
N LYS A 273 -3.86 13.19 -0.45
CA LYS A 273 -3.34 14.46 0.09
C LYS A 273 -3.05 14.39 1.59
N SER A 274 -3.65 13.44 2.31
CA SER A 274 -3.45 13.22 3.74
C SER A 274 -2.35 12.20 4.06
N TYR A 275 -1.91 11.44 3.06
CA TYR A 275 -0.56 10.89 3.07
C TYR A 275 0.50 12.00 2.97
N GLU A 276 0.14 13.19 2.45
CA GLU A 276 0.84 14.46 2.69
C GLU A 276 0.28 15.26 3.91
N TRP A 277 -0.83 14.89 4.56
CA TRP A 277 -1.35 15.47 5.84
C TRP A 277 -0.52 15.04 7.03
N PHE A 278 0.30 14.00 6.90
CA PHE A 278 1.39 13.84 7.85
C PHE A 278 2.30 15.09 7.87
N VAL A 279 2.22 15.96 6.86
CA VAL A 279 3.03 17.15 6.65
C VAL A 279 2.23 18.47 6.60
N LYS A 280 0.93 18.53 6.21
CA LYS A 280 0.18 19.82 6.22
C LYS A 280 -1.30 19.76 6.64
N ASN A 281 -1.52 20.37 7.81
CA ASN A 281 -2.69 21.04 8.41
C ASN A 281 -3.90 21.38 7.52
N LEU A 282 -5.08 20.86 7.89
CA LEU A 282 -6.39 21.48 7.63
C LEU A 282 -7.29 21.23 8.86
N TYR A 283 -7.83 22.31 9.42
CA TYR A 283 -8.41 22.35 10.77
C TYR A 283 -9.92 22.51 10.75
N LEU A 284 -10.59 21.82 11.69
CA LEU A 284 -11.83 22.30 12.29
C LEU A 284 -11.45 23.06 13.56
N LYS A 285 -11.76 24.35 13.58
CA LYS A 285 -11.68 25.20 14.78
C LYS A 285 -12.92 24.89 15.63
N ILE A 286 -12.71 24.58 16.91
CA ILE A 286 -13.75 24.56 17.95
C ILE A 286 -13.19 25.32 19.13
#